data_AF-A0AAP1FBA9-F1
#
_entry.id   AF-A0AAP1FBA9-F1
#
_cell.length_a   1.000
_cell.length_b   1.000
_cell.length_c   1.000
_cell.angle_alpha   90.00
_cell.angle_beta   90.00
_cell.angle_gamma   90.00
#
_symmetry.space_group_name_H-M   'P 1'
#
loop_
_entity.id
_entity.type
_entity.pdbx_description
1 polymer ?
#
loop_
_entity_poly.entity_id
_entity_poly.type
_entity_poly.pdbx_seq_one_letter_code
_entity_poly.pdbx_strand_id
1 'polypeptide(L)'
;MTHENEHKKAALNAPACFGAVSCFSHESAVCKECPAFEQCIPAVTETLNRIKGVINVEDYLKKHEKAKKEARARIEERMKQEMAEKAAERKEMPMPEMKVPRKTKVEKVEFKLTDDQNTLIAELPVKAQSFAVQLCKTGLVDRIKKDLTAGVNPLEKTGPKWLAILIEMLIKGGVTRAQLKSEYMSRLEWSDGTAGSHTSLAFKIFQAFEIAVESESKLIANPKLFESN
;
A
#
# COMPACT_ATOMS: atom_id res chain seq x y z
N MET A 1 28.26 -17.17 -14.78
CA MET A 1 28.95 -16.19 -15.65
C MET A 1 27.93 -15.34 -16.41
N THR A 2 27.26 -14.39 -15.74
CA THR A 2 26.25 -13.51 -16.40
C THR A 2 26.17 -12.09 -15.82
N HIS A 3 27.15 -11.63 -15.03
CA HIS A 3 27.17 -10.26 -14.47
C HIS A 3 27.84 -9.20 -15.36
N GLU A 4 28.43 -9.57 -16.49
CA GLU A 4 29.20 -8.62 -17.33
C GLU A 4 28.36 -7.74 -18.26
N ASN A 5 27.05 -7.98 -18.40
CA ASN A 5 26.28 -7.37 -19.51
C ASN A 5 25.45 -6.12 -19.13
N GLU A 6 25.26 -5.82 -17.84
CA GLU A 6 24.48 -4.63 -17.43
C GLU A 6 25.32 -3.35 -17.43
N HIS A 7 26.60 -3.42 -17.08
CA HIS A 7 27.50 -2.25 -17.11
C HIS A 7 27.71 -1.66 -18.52
N LYS A 8 27.58 -2.49 -19.57
CA LYS A 8 27.71 -2.03 -20.97
C LYS A 8 26.54 -1.17 -21.45
N LYS A 9 25.35 -1.31 -20.87
CA LYS A 9 24.16 -0.59 -21.36
C LYS A 9 24.13 0.88 -20.91
N ALA A 10 24.79 1.21 -19.79
CA ALA A 10 24.94 2.58 -19.30
C ALA A 10 25.94 3.42 -20.13
N ALA A 11 26.83 2.78 -20.89
CA ALA A 11 27.93 3.44 -21.61
C ALA A 11 27.49 4.28 -22.84
N LEU A 12 26.28 4.06 -23.35
CA LEU A 12 25.83 4.73 -24.59
C LEU A 12 25.44 6.20 -24.42
N ASN A 13 25.20 6.67 -23.18
CA ASN A 13 24.66 8.03 -22.93
C ASN A 13 25.53 8.94 -22.06
N ALA A 14 26.76 8.54 -21.70
CA ALA A 14 27.71 9.39 -20.95
C ALA A 14 29.17 8.86 -21.08
N PRO A 15 29.88 9.14 -22.19
CA PRO A 15 31.11 8.43 -22.57
C PRO A 15 32.37 8.75 -21.74
N ALA A 16 32.34 9.68 -20.79
CA ALA A 16 33.57 10.24 -20.20
C ALA A 16 34.00 9.62 -18.86
N CYS A 17 33.13 8.91 -18.11
CA CYS A 17 33.45 8.53 -16.72
C CYS A 17 33.62 7.02 -16.48
N PHE A 18 33.07 6.15 -17.33
CA PHE A 18 33.12 4.67 -17.20
C PHE A 18 32.84 4.09 -15.79
N GLY A 19 32.21 4.85 -14.88
CA GLY A 19 32.07 4.46 -13.48
C GLY A 19 33.40 4.34 -12.70
N ALA A 20 34.50 4.89 -13.23
CA ALA A 20 35.78 4.91 -12.53
C ALA A 20 35.69 5.78 -11.28
N VAL A 21 35.99 5.19 -10.12
CA VAL A 21 35.96 5.86 -8.80
C VAL A 21 36.84 7.11 -8.78
N SER A 22 37.91 7.14 -9.57
CA SER A 22 38.82 8.28 -9.70
C SER A 22 38.21 9.50 -10.40
N CYS A 23 37.12 9.33 -11.16
CA CYS A 23 36.57 10.36 -12.05
C CYS A 23 35.19 10.86 -11.62
N PHE A 24 34.52 10.17 -10.69
CA PHE A 24 33.22 10.58 -10.17
C PHE A 24 33.36 11.44 -8.91
N SER A 25 32.62 12.54 -8.85
CA SER A 25 32.51 13.37 -7.66
C SER A 25 31.08 13.85 -7.47
N HIS A 26 30.51 13.60 -6.29
CA HIS A 26 29.15 14.05 -5.94
C HIS A 26 29.06 15.59 -5.82
N GLU A 27 30.20 16.27 -5.68
CA GLU A 27 30.26 17.73 -5.56
C GLU A 27 30.42 18.42 -6.93
N SER A 28 30.97 17.72 -7.93
CA SER A 28 31.25 18.26 -9.26
C SER A 28 29.99 18.65 -10.01
N ALA A 29 29.95 19.89 -10.53
CA ALA A 29 28.87 20.38 -11.39
C ALA A 29 28.72 19.51 -12.66
N VAL A 30 29.84 19.12 -13.26
CA VAL A 30 29.88 18.25 -14.45
C VAL A 30 29.24 16.89 -14.17
N CYS A 31 29.48 16.31 -12.99
CA CYS A 31 28.85 15.05 -12.61
C CYS A 31 27.34 15.22 -12.40
N LYS A 32 26.89 16.32 -11.78
CA LYS A 32 25.47 16.59 -11.51
C LYS A 32 24.63 16.80 -12.78
N GLU A 33 25.23 17.29 -13.85
CA GLU A 33 24.58 17.46 -15.15
C GLU A 33 24.56 16.17 -15.99
N CYS A 34 25.29 15.13 -15.56
CA CYS A 34 25.38 13.87 -16.29
C CYS A 34 24.06 13.07 -16.19
N PRO A 35 23.48 12.61 -17.32
CA PRO A 35 22.29 11.76 -17.29
C PRO A 35 22.45 10.45 -16.52
N ALA A 36 23.69 9.96 -16.39
CA ALA A 36 24.02 8.74 -15.66
C ALA A 36 24.34 8.97 -14.16
N PHE A 37 24.24 10.20 -13.65
CA PHE A 37 24.63 10.55 -12.27
C PHE A 37 24.03 9.62 -11.21
N GLU A 38 22.71 9.40 -11.28
CA GLU A 38 21.97 8.55 -10.34
C GLU A 38 22.42 7.08 -10.37
N GLN A 39 22.83 6.58 -11.54
CA GLN A 39 23.32 5.21 -11.71
C GLN A 39 24.78 5.07 -11.25
N CYS A 40 25.57 6.14 -11.36
CA CYS A 40 26.97 6.13 -10.94
C CYS A 40 27.15 6.13 -9.42
N ILE A 41 26.24 6.75 -8.65
CA ILE A 41 26.32 6.81 -7.18
C ILE A 41 26.46 5.41 -6.54
N PRO A 42 25.56 4.43 -6.78
CA PRO A 42 25.69 3.11 -6.20
C PRO A 42 26.92 2.36 -6.72
N ALA A 43 27.25 2.48 -8.01
CA ALA A 43 28.39 1.79 -8.63
C ALA A 43 29.75 2.24 -8.05
N VAL A 44 29.90 3.54 -7.79
CA VAL A 44 31.11 4.10 -7.17
C VAL A 44 31.23 3.67 -5.71
N THR A 45 30.12 3.68 -4.97
CA THR A 45 30.09 3.22 -3.58
C THR A 45 30.46 1.74 -3.47
N GLU A 46 29.92 0.90 -4.35
CA GLU A 46 30.27 -0.52 -4.44
C GLU A 46 31.76 -0.72 -4.74
N THR A 47 32.31 0.03 -5.70
CA THR A 47 33.72 -0.07 -6.05
C THR A 47 34.63 0.42 -4.92
N LEU A 48 34.28 1.53 -4.24
CA LEU A 48 34.99 2.00 -3.05
C LEU A 48 35.03 0.92 -1.95
N ASN A 49 33.90 0.27 -1.68
CA ASN A 49 33.84 -0.83 -0.71
C ASN A 49 34.73 -2.01 -1.13
N ARG A 50 34.74 -2.37 -2.41
CA ARG A 50 35.59 -3.45 -2.95
C ARG A 50 37.09 -3.16 -2.80
N ILE A 51 37.53 -1.92 -2.98
CA ILE A 51 38.96 -1.55 -2.90
C ILE A 51 39.41 -1.14 -1.49
N LYS A 52 38.50 -1.02 -0.51
CA LYS A 52 38.81 -0.61 0.88
C LYS A 52 39.87 -1.50 1.56
N GLY A 53 39.97 -2.77 1.18
CA GLY A 53 40.99 -3.69 1.71
C GLY A 53 42.40 -3.49 1.13
N VAL A 54 42.53 -2.74 0.04
CA VAL A 54 43.80 -2.50 -0.67
C VAL A 54 44.29 -1.06 -0.45
N ILE A 55 43.37 -0.10 -0.41
CA ILE A 55 43.67 1.34 -0.28
C ILE A 55 42.74 1.95 0.77
N ASN A 56 43.26 2.87 1.59
CA ASN A 56 42.41 3.63 2.50
C ASN A 56 41.51 4.59 1.72
N VAL A 57 40.21 4.31 1.72
CA VAL A 57 39.16 5.08 1.04
C VAL A 57 38.11 5.66 2.00
N GLU A 58 38.38 5.67 3.30
CA GLU A 58 37.38 6.08 4.31
C GLU A 58 36.89 7.52 4.12
N ASP A 59 37.79 8.43 3.74
CA ASP A 59 37.43 9.82 3.50
C ASP A 59 36.50 9.98 2.28
N TYR A 60 36.67 9.15 1.26
CA TYR A 60 35.78 9.14 0.09
C TYR A 60 34.39 8.61 0.46
N LEU A 61 34.34 7.51 1.22
CA LEU A 61 33.08 6.96 1.71
C LEU A 61 32.31 7.97 2.58
N LYS A 62 33.00 8.65 3.52
CA LYS A 62 32.40 9.71 4.34
C LYS A 62 31.83 10.85 3.50
N LYS A 63 32.54 11.26 2.44
CA LYS A 63 32.05 12.30 1.51
C LYS A 63 30.79 11.84 0.77
N HIS A 64 30.74 10.61 0.27
CA HIS A 64 29.55 10.06 -0.38
C HIS A 64 28.35 9.94 0.57
N GLU A 65 28.56 9.47 1.80
CA GLU A 65 27.50 9.38 2.81
C GLU A 65 26.95 10.75 3.20
N LYS A 66 27.84 11.73 3.43
CA LYS A 66 27.45 13.11 3.71
C LYS A 66 26.61 13.69 2.57
N ALA A 67 27.08 13.53 1.33
CA ALA A 67 26.38 14.03 0.16
C ALA A 67 24.99 13.38 -0.03
N LYS A 68 24.88 12.06 0.22
CA LYS A 68 23.59 11.33 0.21
C LYS A 68 22.63 11.86 1.28
N LYS A 69 23.12 12.13 2.49
CA LYS A 69 22.32 12.69 3.59
C LYS A 69 21.80 14.09 3.24
N GLU A 70 22.65 14.95 2.69
CA GLU A 70 22.28 16.30 2.25
C GLU A 70 21.30 16.30 1.07
N ALA A 71 21.46 15.36 0.13
CA ALA A 71 20.51 15.19 -0.97
C ALA A 71 19.11 14.78 -0.45
N ARG A 72 19.06 13.81 0.49
CA ARG A 72 17.81 13.38 1.11
C ARG A 72 17.12 14.50 1.89
N ALA A 73 17.88 15.27 2.67
CA ALA A 73 17.33 16.40 3.43
C ALA A 73 16.71 17.46 2.50
N ARG A 74 17.36 17.76 1.36
CA ARG A 74 16.82 18.70 0.36
C ARG A 74 15.52 18.21 -0.28
N ILE A 75 15.43 16.91 -0.61
CA ILE A 75 14.19 16.33 -1.17
C ILE A 75 13.06 16.41 -0.15
N GLU A 76 13.33 16.06 1.11
CA GLU A 76 12.34 16.13 2.19
C GLU A 76 11.84 17.56 2.42
N GLU A 77 12.74 18.53 2.44
CA GLU A 77 12.39 19.95 2.54
C GLU A 77 11.55 20.42 1.36
N ARG A 78 11.90 20.04 0.13
CA ARG A 78 11.10 20.36 -1.07
C ARG A 78 9.70 19.76 -1.00
N MET A 79 9.57 18.48 -0.62
CA MET A 79 8.26 17.83 -0.46
C MET A 79 7.41 18.53 0.62
N LYS A 80 8.05 18.97 1.71
CA LYS A 80 7.37 19.72 2.77
C LYS A 80 6.88 21.08 2.27
N GLN A 81 7.68 21.79 1.47
CA GLN A 81 7.29 23.04 0.82
C GLN A 81 6.14 22.84 -0.17
N GLU A 82 6.23 21.86 -1.07
CA GLU A 82 5.16 21.51 -2.03
C GLU A 82 3.85 21.14 -1.33
N MET A 83 3.92 20.39 -0.21
CA MET A 83 2.74 20.08 0.60
C MET A 83 2.16 21.32 1.27
N ALA A 84 3.00 22.23 1.77
CA ALA A 84 2.56 23.48 2.38
C ALA A 84 1.91 24.42 1.36
N GLU A 85 2.48 24.52 0.15
CA GLU A 85 1.95 25.31 -0.96
C GLU A 85 0.59 24.78 -1.42
N LYS A 86 0.47 23.47 -1.68
CA LYS A 86 -0.83 22.85 -2.01
C LYS A 86 -1.86 23.01 -0.90
N ALA A 87 -1.44 22.97 0.36
CA ALA A 87 -2.34 23.22 1.49
C ALA A 87 -2.78 24.68 1.58
N ALA A 88 -1.94 25.64 1.18
CA ALA A 88 -2.26 27.05 1.10
C ALA A 88 -3.22 27.34 -0.07
N GLU A 89 -2.95 26.80 -1.27
CA GLU A 89 -3.81 26.94 -2.46
C GLU A 89 -5.22 26.41 -2.19
N ARG A 90 -5.34 25.30 -1.45
CA ARG A 90 -6.65 24.75 -1.05
C ARG A 90 -7.46 25.67 -0.13
N LYS A 91 -6.84 26.61 0.58
CA LYS A 91 -7.55 27.59 1.42
C LYS A 91 -8.12 28.75 0.61
N GLU A 92 -7.59 29.03 -0.57
CA GLU A 92 -7.96 30.20 -1.36
C GLU A 92 -8.97 29.93 -2.46
N MET A 93 -9.26 28.67 -2.81
CA MET A 93 -10.36 28.40 -3.73
C MET A 93 -11.70 28.75 -3.05
N PRO A 94 -12.41 29.82 -3.49
CA PRO A 94 -13.75 30.06 -3.01
C PRO A 94 -14.59 28.87 -3.43
N MET A 95 -15.13 28.13 -2.46
CA MET A 95 -16.14 27.11 -2.74
C MET A 95 -17.25 27.81 -3.52
N PRO A 96 -17.50 27.46 -4.80
CA PRO A 96 -18.66 27.98 -5.48
C PRO A 96 -19.87 27.50 -4.68
N GLU A 97 -20.57 28.44 -4.04
CA GLU A 97 -21.82 28.20 -3.31
C GLU A 97 -22.96 27.87 -4.30
N MET A 98 -22.77 26.88 -5.17
CA MET A 98 -23.90 26.26 -5.85
C MET A 98 -24.56 25.32 -4.85
N LYS A 99 -25.40 25.90 -3.99
CA LYS A 99 -26.42 25.18 -3.22
C LYS A 99 -27.43 24.61 -4.21
N VAL A 100 -27.09 23.52 -4.89
CA VAL A 100 -28.09 22.71 -5.58
C VAL A 100 -28.92 22.06 -4.49
N PRO A 101 -30.21 22.44 -4.32
CA PRO A 101 -31.05 21.79 -3.34
C PRO A 101 -31.20 20.32 -3.77
N ARG A 102 -30.57 19.39 -3.03
CA ARG A 102 -30.87 17.97 -3.15
C ARG A 102 -32.32 17.77 -2.73
N LYS A 103 -33.23 17.74 -3.71
CA LYS A 103 -34.67 17.56 -3.49
C LYS A 103 -35.03 16.14 -3.04
N THR A 104 -34.11 15.19 -3.09
CA THR A 104 -34.31 13.82 -2.62
C THR A 104 -33.69 13.63 -1.24
N LYS A 105 -34.52 13.77 -0.19
CA LYS A 105 -34.22 13.15 1.11
C LYS A 105 -34.32 11.65 0.92
N VAL A 106 -33.17 10.98 0.80
CA VAL A 106 -33.13 9.52 0.93
C VAL A 106 -33.27 9.25 2.43
N GLU A 107 -34.42 8.73 2.85
CA GLU A 107 -34.56 8.23 4.22
C GLU A 107 -33.53 7.13 4.43
N LYS A 108 -32.62 7.37 5.37
CA LYS A 108 -31.62 6.39 5.75
C LYS A 108 -32.36 5.32 6.55
N VAL A 109 -32.65 4.20 5.91
CA VAL A 109 -33.19 3.01 6.59
C VAL A 109 -32.12 2.54 7.57
N GLU A 110 -32.33 2.75 8.87
CA GLU A 110 -31.45 2.25 9.91
C GLU A 110 -31.96 0.88 10.37
N PHE A 111 -31.20 -0.18 10.04
CA PHE A 111 -31.46 -1.50 10.57
C PHE A 111 -31.02 -1.54 12.04
N LYS A 112 -31.93 -1.96 12.93
CA LYS A 112 -31.60 -2.24 14.34
C LYS A 112 -30.77 -3.53 14.40
N LEU A 113 -29.65 -3.50 15.11
CA LEU A 113 -28.85 -4.70 15.33
C LEU A 113 -29.60 -5.67 16.25
N THR A 114 -29.51 -6.96 15.96
CA THR A 114 -30.03 -8.01 16.84
C THR A 114 -29.12 -8.21 18.05
N ASP A 115 -29.64 -8.79 19.14
CA ASP A 115 -28.86 -9.05 20.35
C ASP A 115 -27.70 -10.02 20.09
N ASP A 116 -27.91 -11.02 19.22
CA ASP A 116 -26.87 -11.94 18.77
C ASP A 116 -25.74 -11.21 18.03
N GLN A 117 -26.08 -10.29 17.13
CA GLN A 117 -25.09 -9.47 16.42
C GLN A 117 -24.31 -8.58 17.38
N ASN A 118 -24.97 -7.96 18.37
CA ASN A 118 -24.29 -7.15 19.38
C ASN A 118 -23.32 -7.99 20.21
N THR A 119 -23.69 -9.22 20.55
CA THR A 119 -22.85 -10.16 21.30
C THR A 119 -21.59 -10.53 20.49
N LEU A 120 -21.76 -10.93 19.22
CA LEU A 120 -20.64 -11.24 18.33
C LEU A 120 -19.71 -10.02 18.11
N ILE A 121 -20.29 -8.83 17.99
CA ILE A 121 -19.53 -7.59 17.83
C ILE A 121 -18.72 -7.28 19.09
N ALA A 122 -19.26 -7.52 20.29
CA ALA A 122 -18.56 -7.23 21.54
C ALA A 122 -17.27 -8.04 21.71
N GLU A 123 -17.20 -9.24 21.16
CA GLU A 123 -16.01 -10.11 21.19
C GLU A 123 -14.89 -9.67 20.25
N LEU A 124 -15.20 -8.82 19.25
CA LEU A 124 -14.23 -8.32 18.30
C LEU A 124 -13.31 -7.26 18.93
N PRO A 125 -12.06 -7.10 18.43
CA PRO A 125 -11.21 -5.98 18.81
C PRO A 125 -11.90 -4.64 18.56
N VAL A 126 -11.70 -3.63 19.42
CA VAL A 126 -12.40 -2.32 19.36
C VAL A 126 -12.45 -1.70 17.96
N LYS A 127 -11.34 -1.76 17.21
CA LYS A 127 -11.29 -1.26 15.82
C LYS A 127 -12.17 -2.06 14.86
N ALA A 128 -12.34 -3.35 15.07
CA ALA A 128 -13.22 -4.23 14.29
C ALA A 128 -14.70 -4.04 14.60
N GLN A 129 -15.03 -3.66 15.82
CA GLN A 129 -16.41 -3.42 16.24
C GLN A 129 -17.09 -2.34 15.38
N SER A 130 -16.41 -1.21 15.14
CA SER A 130 -17.00 -0.10 14.38
C SER A 130 -17.34 -0.49 12.93
N PHE A 131 -16.46 -1.23 12.26
CA PHE A 131 -16.71 -1.74 10.91
C PHE A 131 -17.80 -2.82 10.90
N ALA A 132 -17.79 -3.73 11.88
CA ALA A 132 -18.81 -4.76 12.02
C ALA A 132 -20.21 -4.15 12.20
N VAL A 133 -20.35 -3.15 13.08
CA VAL A 133 -21.60 -2.39 13.26
C VAL A 133 -22.08 -1.77 11.95
N GLN A 134 -21.16 -1.15 11.19
CA GLN A 134 -21.51 -0.56 9.90
C GLN A 134 -22.00 -1.61 8.89
N LEU A 135 -21.37 -2.78 8.84
CA LEU A 135 -21.77 -3.88 7.95
C LEU A 135 -23.15 -4.44 8.34
N CYS A 136 -23.44 -4.62 9.63
CA CYS A 136 -24.75 -5.06 10.10
C CYS A 136 -25.84 -4.01 9.81
N LYS A 137 -25.60 -2.74 10.14
CA LYS A 137 -26.57 -1.65 9.89
C LYS A 137 -26.90 -1.44 8.43
N THR A 138 -26.03 -1.87 7.51
CA THR A 138 -26.26 -1.78 6.06
C THR A 138 -26.82 -3.06 5.46
N GLY A 139 -27.04 -4.11 6.26
CA GLY A 139 -27.46 -5.43 5.78
C GLY A 139 -26.42 -6.12 4.88
N LEU A 140 -25.17 -5.66 4.91
CA LEU A 140 -24.12 -6.19 4.03
C LEU A 140 -23.67 -7.58 4.46
N VAL A 141 -23.73 -7.92 5.75
CA VAL A 141 -23.37 -9.27 6.24
C VAL A 141 -24.24 -10.34 5.58
N ASP A 142 -25.56 -10.17 5.64
CA ASP A 142 -26.51 -11.13 5.07
C ASP A 142 -26.42 -11.17 3.55
N ARG A 143 -26.24 -10.01 2.91
CA ARG A 143 -26.01 -9.94 1.47
C ARG A 143 -24.72 -10.65 1.05
N ILE A 144 -23.63 -10.50 1.81
CA ILE A 144 -22.37 -11.21 1.55
C ILE A 144 -22.59 -12.70 1.66
N LYS A 145 -23.25 -13.19 2.71
CA LYS A 145 -23.56 -14.63 2.84
C LYS A 145 -24.35 -15.15 1.64
N LYS A 146 -25.39 -14.42 1.22
CA LYS A 146 -26.23 -14.79 0.08
C LYS A 146 -25.51 -14.74 -1.26
N ASP A 147 -24.78 -13.67 -1.56
CA ASP A 147 -24.16 -13.50 -2.88
C ASP A 147 -22.90 -14.38 -3.01
N LEU A 148 -22.23 -14.70 -1.89
CA LEU A 148 -21.09 -15.62 -1.86
C LEU A 148 -21.47 -17.05 -2.26
N THR A 149 -22.67 -17.54 -1.90
CA THR A 149 -23.15 -18.87 -2.34
C THR A 149 -23.43 -18.93 -3.84
N ALA A 150 -23.77 -17.78 -4.45
CA ALA A 150 -23.90 -17.64 -5.89
C ALA A 150 -22.55 -17.41 -6.61
N GLY A 151 -21.43 -17.33 -5.89
CA GLY A 151 -20.12 -17.01 -6.46
C GLY A 151 -20.01 -15.57 -6.97
N VAL A 152 -20.84 -14.65 -6.46
CA VAL A 152 -20.89 -13.24 -6.88
C VAL A 152 -20.34 -12.34 -5.78
N ASN A 153 -19.58 -11.30 -6.16
CA ASN A 153 -19.06 -10.32 -5.22
C ASN A 153 -20.03 -9.13 -5.05
N PRO A 154 -20.75 -8.99 -3.91
CA PRO A 154 -21.71 -7.91 -3.72
C PRO A 154 -21.07 -6.51 -3.65
N LEU A 155 -19.76 -6.44 -3.36
CA LEU A 155 -19.06 -5.20 -3.07
C LEU A 155 -18.24 -4.69 -4.26
N GLU A 156 -18.28 -5.38 -5.40
CA GLU A 156 -17.50 -5.01 -6.59
C GLU A 156 -17.80 -3.58 -7.07
N LYS A 157 -19.09 -3.20 -7.09
CA LYS A 157 -19.54 -1.89 -7.58
C LYS A 157 -19.78 -0.88 -6.46
N THR A 158 -20.37 -1.34 -5.36
CA THR A 158 -20.89 -0.49 -4.28
C THR A 158 -20.45 -1.06 -2.95
N GLY A 159 -19.21 -0.79 -2.54
CA GLY A 159 -18.68 -1.26 -1.27
C GLY A 159 -17.25 -0.81 -1.00
N PRO A 160 -16.74 -1.07 0.21
CA PRO A 160 -15.33 -0.84 0.52
C PRO A 160 -14.45 -1.75 -0.34
N LYS A 161 -13.60 -1.17 -1.19
CA LYS A 161 -12.77 -1.90 -2.16
C LYS A 161 -11.92 -3.02 -1.53
N TRP A 162 -11.39 -2.80 -0.31
CA TRP A 162 -10.60 -3.82 0.39
C TRP A 162 -11.41 -5.08 0.75
N LEU A 163 -12.67 -4.93 1.15
CA LEU A 163 -13.56 -6.07 1.37
C LEU A 163 -13.95 -6.77 0.07
N ALA A 164 -14.13 -6.01 -1.02
CA ALA A 164 -14.38 -6.58 -2.34
C ALA A 164 -13.23 -7.50 -2.78
N ILE A 165 -11.97 -7.07 -2.58
CA ILE A 165 -10.79 -7.90 -2.88
C ILE A 165 -10.82 -9.20 -2.06
N LEU A 166 -11.11 -9.14 -0.75
CA LEU A 166 -11.21 -10.35 0.07
C LEU A 166 -12.27 -11.32 -0.46
N ILE A 167 -13.49 -10.83 -0.74
CA ILE A 167 -14.58 -11.68 -1.25
C ILE A 167 -14.19 -12.33 -2.58
N GLU A 168 -13.57 -11.57 -3.48
CA GLU A 168 -13.07 -12.09 -4.76
C GLU A 168 -12.09 -13.26 -4.54
N MET A 169 -11.19 -13.15 -3.56
CA MET A 169 -10.25 -14.23 -3.24
C MET A 169 -10.91 -15.42 -2.54
N LEU A 170 -11.93 -15.19 -1.71
CA LEU A 170 -12.72 -16.26 -1.11
C LEU A 170 -13.46 -17.08 -2.17
N ILE A 171 -14.04 -16.43 -3.19
CA ILE A 171 -14.69 -17.09 -4.33
C ILE A 171 -13.68 -17.95 -5.12
N LYS A 172 -12.42 -17.51 -5.24
CA LYS A 172 -11.34 -18.24 -5.93
C LYS A 172 -10.76 -19.43 -5.13
N GLY A 173 -11.29 -19.73 -3.95
CA GLY A 173 -10.84 -20.87 -3.13
C GLY A 173 -10.06 -20.48 -1.87
N GLY A 174 -10.07 -19.20 -1.50
CA GLY A 174 -9.55 -18.73 -0.22
C GLY A 174 -8.19 -18.04 -0.30
N VAL A 175 -7.74 -17.53 0.85
CA VAL A 175 -6.62 -16.60 0.92
C VAL A 175 -5.85 -16.69 2.23
N THR A 176 -4.51 -16.65 2.16
CA THR A 176 -3.66 -16.47 3.35
C THR A 176 -3.52 -14.99 3.72
N ARG A 177 -3.19 -14.69 4.98
CA ARG A 177 -2.95 -13.30 5.43
C ARG A 177 -1.89 -12.58 4.58
N ALA A 178 -0.80 -13.27 4.23
CA ALA A 178 0.28 -12.72 3.43
C ALA A 178 -0.18 -12.34 2.01
N GLN A 179 -0.97 -13.21 1.38
CA GLN A 179 -1.55 -12.97 0.05
C GLN A 179 -2.52 -11.77 0.08
N LEU A 180 -3.46 -11.74 1.03
CA LEU A 180 -4.42 -10.64 1.12
C LEU A 180 -3.72 -9.29 1.34
N LYS A 181 -2.70 -9.27 2.20
CA LYS A 181 -1.89 -8.08 2.45
C LYS A 181 -1.19 -7.61 1.17
N SER A 182 -0.56 -8.52 0.43
CA SER A 182 0.09 -8.21 -0.85
C SER A 182 -0.90 -7.63 -1.86
N GLU A 183 -2.11 -8.20 -1.95
CA GLU A 183 -3.17 -7.71 -2.83
C GLU A 183 -3.65 -6.31 -2.44
N TYR A 184 -3.80 -6.01 -1.15
CA TYR A 184 -4.11 -4.67 -0.69
C TYR A 184 -3.01 -3.66 -1.03
N MET A 185 -1.74 -4.02 -0.87
CA MET A 185 -0.63 -3.14 -1.23
C MET A 185 -0.59 -2.89 -2.73
N SER A 186 -0.78 -3.93 -3.55
CA SER A 186 -0.72 -3.83 -5.01
C SER A 186 -1.91 -3.06 -5.59
N ARG A 187 -3.15 -3.40 -5.19
CA ARG A 187 -4.37 -2.86 -5.82
C ARG A 187 -4.85 -1.54 -5.24
N LEU A 188 -4.53 -1.27 -3.97
CA LEU A 188 -4.97 -0.06 -3.26
C LEU A 188 -3.81 0.91 -2.97
N GLU A 189 -2.58 0.56 -3.37
CA GLU A 189 -1.37 1.35 -3.14
C GLU A 189 -1.15 1.68 -1.64
N TRP A 190 -1.55 0.75 -0.77
CA TRP A 190 -1.44 0.93 0.67
C TRP A 190 -0.04 0.60 1.19
N SER A 191 0.34 1.27 2.28
CA SER A 191 1.53 0.92 3.04
C SER A 191 1.40 -0.48 3.67
N ASP A 192 2.55 -1.11 3.96
CA ASP A 192 2.64 -2.42 4.61
C ASP A 192 1.83 -2.47 5.93
N GLY A 193 1.96 -1.44 6.77
CA GLY A 193 1.26 -1.35 8.05
C GLY A 193 -0.26 -1.18 7.90
N THR A 194 -0.69 -0.36 6.93
CA THR A 194 -2.11 -0.15 6.63
C THR A 194 -2.76 -1.44 6.10
N ALA A 195 -2.10 -2.11 5.15
CA ALA A 195 -2.55 -3.37 4.58
C ALA A 195 -2.59 -4.49 5.62
N GLY A 196 -1.57 -4.59 6.47
CA GLY A 196 -1.54 -5.57 7.57
C GLY A 196 -2.67 -5.37 8.57
N SER A 197 -2.94 -4.12 8.96
CA SER A 197 -4.03 -3.77 9.88
C SER A 197 -5.40 -4.15 9.32
N HIS A 198 -5.67 -3.83 8.04
CA HIS A 198 -6.93 -4.18 7.39
C HIS A 198 -7.07 -5.68 7.11
N THR A 199 -5.96 -6.39 6.87
CA THR A 199 -5.98 -7.85 6.74
C THR A 199 -6.45 -8.50 8.04
N SER A 200 -5.90 -8.10 9.18
CA SER A 200 -6.30 -8.61 10.49
C SER A 200 -7.76 -8.29 10.82
N LEU A 201 -8.20 -7.07 10.48
CA LEU A 201 -9.58 -6.63 10.60
C LEU A 201 -10.54 -7.51 9.80
N ALA A 202 -10.23 -7.74 8.51
CA ALA A 202 -11.05 -8.52 7.59
C ALA A 202 -11.25 -9.96 8.10
N PHE A 203 -10.15 -10.61 8.49
CA PHE A 203 -10.17 -11.99 9.00
C PHE A 203 -11.07 -12.11 10.23
N LYS A 204 -10.90 -11.22 11.21
CA LYS A 204 -11.70 -11.29 12.45
C LYS A 204 -13.18 -11.04 12.21
N ILE A 205 -13.52 -10.06 11.39
CA ILE A 205 -14.93 -9.77 11.05
C ILE A 205 -15.56 -10.96 10.32
N PHE A 206 -14.88 -11.50 9.30
CA PHE A 206 -15.43 -12.60 8.49
C PHE A 206 -15.57 -13.91 9.28
N GLN A 207 -14.65 -14.17 10.21
CA GLN A 207 -14.74 -15.30 11.13
C GLN A 207 -15.90 -15.12 12.12
N ALA A 208 -16.03 -13.95 12.75
CA ALA A 208 -17.07 -13.70 13.76
C ALA A 208 -18.49 -13.82 13.19
N PHE A 209 -18.71 -13.39 11.95
CA PHE A 209 -20.01 -13.54 11.28
C PHE A 209 -20.19 -14.87 10.55
N GLU A 210 -19.27 -15.83 10.73
CA GLU A 210 -19.30 -17.14 10.06
C GLU A 210 -19.40 -17.05 8.52
N ILE A 211 -18.87 -15.97 7.92
CA ILE A 211 -18.79 -15.83 6.46
C ILE A 211 -17.66 -16.71 5.92
N ALA A 212 -16.58 -16.79 6.68
CA ALA A 212 -15.39 -17.56 6.32
C ALA A 212 -14.82 -18.28 7.54
N VAL A 213 -14.16 -19.42 7.30
CA VAL A 213 -13.49 -20.24 8.31
C VAL A 213 -12.01 -20.36 7.98
N GLU A 214 -11.17 -20.50 9.01
CA GLU A 214 -9.73 -20.66 8.82
C GLU A 214 -9.40 -22.16 8.77
N SER A 215 -8.81 -22.60 7.66
CA SER A 215 -8.39 -23.98 7.40
C SER A 215 -7.00 -23.96 6.78
N GLU A 216 -6.06 -24.76 7.32
CA GLU A 216 -4.68 -24.83 6.82
C GLU A 216 -3.99 -23.46 6.67
N SER A 217 -4.24 -22.53 7.60
CA SER A 217 -3.73 -21.13 7.55
C SER A 217 -4.27 -20.28 6.38
N LYS A 218 -5.31 -20.75 5.71
CA LYS A 218 -6.07 -20.01 4.70
C LYS A 218 -7.45 -19.69 5.24
N LEU A 219 -7.94 -18.50 4.92
CA LEU A 219 -9.33 -18.15 5.10
C LEU A 219 -10.11 -18.62 3.87
N ILE A 220 -11.05 -19.54 4.06
CA ILE A 220 -11.91 -20.09 3.02
C ILE A 220 -13.37 -19.74 3.31
N ALA A 221 -14.22 -19.64 2.28
CA ALA A 221 -15.65 -19.45 2.48
C ALA A 221 -16.22 -20.56 3.38
N ASN A 222 -17.10 -20.20 4.32
CA ASN A 222 -17.65 -21.16 5.27
C ASN A 222 -18.50 -22.23 4.55
N PRO A 223 -18.13 -23.53 4.59
CA PRO A 223 -18.87 -24.59 3.90
C PRO A 223 -20.36 -24.66 4.29
N LYS A 224 -20.70 -24.31 5.54
CA LYS A 224 -22.08 -24.31 6.03
C LYS A 224 -23.02 -23.39 5.23
N LEU A 225 -22.48 -22.36 4.58
CA LEU A 225 -23.27 -21.46 3.73
C LEU A 225 -23.82 -22.17 2.49
N PHE A 226 -23.14 -23.21 2.01
CA PHE A 226 -23.52 -23.94 0.80
C PHE A 226 -24.45 -25.13 1.09
N GLU A 227 -24.53 -25.57 2.35
CA GLU A 227 -25.42 -26.67 2.78
C GLU A 227 -26.88 -26.23 2.99
N SER A 228 -27.13 -24.92 3.07
CA SER A 228 -28.43 -24.35 3.45
C SER A 228 -29.35 -23.97 2.27
N ASN A 229 -28.98 -24.34 1.03
CA ASN A 229 -29.76 -24.11 -0.19
C ASN A 229 -30.23 -25.44 -0.79
#